data_AF-A0A0F3M7N9-F1
#
_entry.id   AF-A0A0F3M7N9-F1
#
_cell.length_a   1.000
_cell.length_b   1.000
_cell.length_c   1.000
_cell.angle_alpha   90.00
_cell.angle_beta   90.00
_cell.angle_gamma   90.00
#
_symmetry.space_group_name_H-M   'P 1'
#
loop_
_entity.id
_entity.type
_entity.pdbx_description
1 polymer ?
#
loop_
_entity_poly.entity_id
_entity_poly.type
_entity_poly.pdbx_seq_one_letter_code
_entity_poly.pdbx_strand_id
1 'polypeptide(L)'
;MLKDIVIALPDEKELNLEHRIELTHQIVDEMEWVQKGIGVQIDIHKPQIGDKNWHVHILVTMRRFRGRWNWFRRYSSRFKPKNHNS
;
A
#
# COMPACT_ATOMS: atom_id res chain seq x y z
N MET A 1 0.33 -17.36 2.54
CA MET A 1 1.55 -16.58 2.79
C MET A 1 1.61 -15.45 1.76
N LEU A 2 1.93 -14.24 2.20
CA LEU A 2 2.01 -13.01 1.38
C LEU A 2 3.47 -12.55 1.34
N LYS A 3 3.82 -11.77 0.32
CA LYS A 3 5.09 -11.04 0.28
C LYS A 3 4.82 -9.60 0.71
N ASP A 4 5.61 -9.12 1.66
CA ASP A 4 5.61 -7.72 2.07
C ASP A 4 6.69 -6.94 1.31
N ILE A 5 6.30 -5.80 0.76
CA ILE A 5 7.14 -4.85 0.04
C ILE A 5 6.99 -3.51 0.77
N VAL A 6 8.09 -3.01 1.32
CA VAL A 6 8.11 -1.72 2.03
C VAL A 6 8.79 -0.69 1.14
N ILE A 7 8.09 0.42 0.88
CA ILE A 7 8.60 1.53 0.08
C ILE A 7 8.58 2.80 0.94
N ALA A 8 9.72 3.48 1.04
CA ALA A 8 9.76 4.80 1.62
C ALA A 8 9.05 5.79 0.68
N LEU A 9 8.13 6.56 1.21
CA LEU A 9 7.44 7.62 0.49
C LEU A 9 8.11 8.97 0.78
N PRO A 10 8.01 9.94 -0.15
CA PRO A 10 8.62 11.23 0.03
C PRO A 10 8.03 11.98 1.26
N ASP A 11 8.87 12.64 2.05
CA ASP A 11 8.51 13.33 3.31
C ASP A 11 8.50 14.87 3.17
N GLU A 12 8.48 15.37 1.94
CA GLU A 12 8.37 16.80 1.65
C GLU A 12 7.07 17.35 2.22
N LYS A 13 7.17 18.52 2.86
CA LYS A 13 6.05 19.20 3.52
C LYS A 13 4.95 19.65 2.55
N GLU A 14 5.29 19.80 1.28
CA GLU A 14 4.37 20.16 0.19
C GLU A 14 3.47 18.99 -0.21
N LEU A 15 3.88 17.76 0.09
CA LEU A 15 3.07 16.58 -0.15
C LEU A 15 2.17 16.30 1.06
N ASN A 16 0.88 16.10 0.81
CA ASN A 16 -0.08 15.69 1.82
C ASN A 16 -0.34 14.16 1.74
N LEU A 17 -1.29 13.65 2.53
CA LEU A 17 -1.63 12.23 2.52
C LEU A 17 -2.21 11.76 1.17
N GLU A 18 -3.00 12.60 0.49
CA GLU A 18 -3.62 12.26 -0.78
C GLU A 18 -2.59 12.06 -1.89
N HIS A 19 -1.57 12.93 -1.98
CA HIS A 19 -0.46 12.75 -2.91
C HIS A 19 0.28 11.42 -2.67
N ARG A 20 0.43 11.01 -1.40
CA ARG A 20 1.08 9.73 -1.03
C ARG A 20 0.23 8.51 -1.40
N ILE A 21 -1.10 8.62 -1.25
CA ILE A 21 -2.05 7.61 -1.72
C ILE A 21 -1.97 7.48 -3.24
N GLU A 22 -1.97 8.61 -3.95
CA GLU A 22 -1.89 8.66 -5.41
C GLU A 22 -0.60 8.04 -5.94
N LEU A 23 0.56 8.44 -5.40
CA LEU A 23 1.86 7.85 -5.75
C LEU A 23 1.87 6.33 -5.55
N THR A 24 1.31 5.85 -4.44
CA THR A 24 1.23 4.42 -4.17
C THR A 24 0.33 3.70 -5.19
N HIS A 25 -0.81 4.29 -5.56
CA HIS A 25 -1.67 3.73 -6.59
C HIS A 25 -0.98 3.67 -7.95
N GLN A 26 -0.25 4.72 -8.33
CA GLN A 26 0.55 4.74 -9.56
C GLN A 26 1.58 3.60 -9.57
N ILE A 27 2.31 3.38 -8.47
CA ILE A 27 3.23 2.25 -8.35
C ILE A 27 2.51 0.91 -8.58
N VAL A 28 1.35 0.70 -7.95
CA VAL A 28 0.60 -0.56 -8.06
C VAL A 28 0.06 -0.77 -9.47
N ASP A 29 -0.41 0.28 -10.12
CA ASP A 29 -0.92 0.26 -11.48
C ASP A 29 0.21 -0.03 -12.49
N GLU A 30 1.37 0.62 -12.36
CA GLU A 30 2.57 0.39 -13.20
C GLU A 30 3.12 -1.04 -13.08
N MET A 31 3.00 -1.67 -11.90
CA MET A 31 3.41 -3.06 -11.70
C MET A 31 2.42 -4.08 -12.33
N GLU A 32 1.23 -3.61 -12.69
CA GLU A 32 0.11 -4.38 -13.24
C GLU A 32 -0.30 -5.60 -12.39
N TRP A 33 -0.05 -5.57 -11.08
CA TRP A 33 -0.27 -6.73 -10.21
C TRP A 33 -1.72 -7.20 -10.25
N VAL A 34 -2.65 -6.25 -10.15
CA VAL A 34 -4.08 -6.54 -10.18
C VAL A 34 -4.44 -7.16 -11.52
N GLN A 35 -4.01 -6.60 -12.64
CA GLN A 35 -4.27 -7.14 -13.98
C GLN A 35 -3.71 -8.57 -14.16
N LYS A 36 -2.60 -8.89 -13.47
CA LYS A 36 -1.90 -10.18 -13.53
C LYS A 36 -2.43 -11.27 -12.59
N GLY A 37 -3.55 -11.06 -11.89
CA GLY A 37 -4.06 -12.08 -10.96
C GLY A 37 -3.61 -11.89 -9.51
N ILE A 38 -2.81 -10.87 -9.19
CA ILE A 38 -2.18 -10.72 -7.87
C ILE A 38 -3.05 -9.83 -6.99
N GLY A 39 -3.44 -10.34 -5.83
CA GLY A 39 -4.14 -9.54 -4.82
C GLY A 39 -3.16 -8.60 -4.12
N VAL A 40 -3.56 -7.35 -3.93
CA VAL A 40 -2.75 -6.28 -3.34
C VAL A 40 -3.50 -5.65 -2.17
N GLN A 41 -2.84 -5.52 -1.02
CA GLN A 41 -3.30 -4.73 0.12
C GLN A 41 -2.25 -3.66 0.43
N ILE A 42 -2.72 -2.45 0.71
CA ILE A 42 -1.89 -1.25 0.93
C ILE A 42 -2.16 -0.71 2.33
N ASP A 43 -1.11 -0.46 3.10
CA ASP A 43 -1.13 0.24 4.38
C ASP A 43 -0.07 1.35 4.39
N ILE A 44 -0.49 2.60 4.51
CA ILE A 44 0.39 3.78 4.48
C ILE A 44 0.58 4.29 5.91
N HIS A 45 1.83 4.40 6.33
CA HIS A 45 2.22 4.84 7.65
C HIS A 45 2.89 6.22 7.59
N LYS A 46 2.47 7.09 8.51
CA LYS A 46 3.18 8.33 8.82
C LYS A 46 4.44 8.04 9.66
N PRO A 47 5.46 8.92 9.61
CA PRO A 47 6.59 8.87 10.55
C PRO A 47 6.10 8.75 12.00
N GLN A 48 6.76 7.89 12.78
CA GLN A 48 6.54 7.74 14.22
C GLN A 48 7.86 7.97 14.96
N ILE A 49 7.84 8.05 16.30
CA ILE A 49 9.07 8.23 17.08
C ILE A 49 10.01 7.02 16.81
N GLY A 50 11.14 7.29 16.16
CA GLY A 50 12.12 6.28 15.74
C GLY A 50 12.10 5.92 14.25
N ASP A 51 10.98 6.18 13.55
CA ASP A 51 10.85 5.99 12.10
C ASP A 51 10.77 7.34 11.39
N LYS A 52 11.73 7.61 10.51
CA LYS A 52 12.00 8.97 10.04
C LYS A 52 11.15 9.38 8.84
N ASN A 53 10.59 8.42 8.08
CA ASN A 53 9.96 8.71 6.79
C ASN A 53 8.54 8.11 6.71
N TRP A 54 7.69 8.72 5.88
CA TRP A 54 6.49 8.03 5.42
C TRP A 54 6.90 6.74 4.72
N HIS A 55 6.13 5.69 4.91
CA HIS A 55 6.35 4.45 4.19
C HIS A 55 5.02 3.74 3.94
N VAL A 56 5.03 2.88 2.93
CA VAL A 56 3.90 2.04 2.58
C VAL A 56 4.31 0.58 2.63
N HIS A 57 3.47 -0.22 3.27
CA HIS A 57 3.48 -1.67 3.14
C HIS A 57 2.54 -2.07 2.01
N ILE A 58 3.08 -2.80 1.04
CA ILE A 58 2.30 -3.42 -0.03
C ILE A 58 2.39 -4.93 0.14
N LEU A 59 1.31 -5.51 0.62
CA LEU A 59 1.18 -6.96 0.76
C LEU A 59 0.63 -7.53 -0.54
N VAL A 60 1.41 -8.38 -1.19
CA VAL A 60 1.02 -9.05 -2.43
C VAL A 60 0.83 -10.55 -2.23
N THR A 61 -0.19 -11.13 -2.87
CA THR A 61 -0.40 -12.58 -2.84
C THR A 61 0.68 -13.30 -3.65
N MET A 62 1.25 -14.37 -3.11
CA MET A 62 2.20 -15.20 -3.86
C MET A 62 1.53 -16.17 -4.83
N ARG A 63 0.19 -16.16 -4.90
CA ARG A 63 -0.62 -16.96 -5.81
C ARG A 63 -1.59 -16.06 -6.57
N ARG A 64 -1.83 -16.42 -7.84
CA ARG A 64 -2.77 -15.72 -8.71
C ARG A 64 -4.20 -16.21 -8.49
N PHE A 65 -5.15 -15.29 -8.53
CA PHE A 65 -6.57 -15.61 -8.65
C PHE A 65 -6.93 -15.85 -10.12
N ARG A 66 -7.76 -16.88 -10.39
CA ARG A 66 -8.20 -17.28 -11.75
C ARG A 66 -9.71 -17.06 -11.98
N GLY A 67 -10.37 -16.19 -11.19
CA GLY A 67 -11.81 -15.90 -11.27
C GLY A 67 -12.12 -14.51 -11.84
N ARG A 68 -13.39 -14.23 -12.22
CA ARG A 68 -13.82 -12.91 -12.73
C ARG A 68 -13.54 -11.81 -11.70
N TRP A 69 -12.91 -10.74 -12.19
CA TRP A 69 -12.42 -9.55 -11.49
C TRP A 69 -13.46 -8.67 -10.77
N ASN A 70 -14.73 -9.09 -10.69
CA ASN A 70 -15.82 -8.22 -10.23
C ASN A 70 -16.05 -8.19 -8.70
N TRP A 71 -15.15 -8.76 -7.90
CA TRP A 71 -15.32 -8.83 -6.43
C TRP A 71 -14.18 -8.24 -5.59
N PHE A 72 -13.12 -7.69 -6.19
CA PHE A 72 -12.13 -6.95 -5.43
C PHE A 72 -12.25 -5.46 -5.69
N ARG A 73 -13.00 -4.82 -4.78
CA ARG A 73 -13.13 -3.38 -4.66
C ARG A 73 -11.73 -2.77 -4.59
N ARG A 74 -11.39 -2.08 -5.67
CA ARG A 74 -10.47 -0.94 -5.78
C ARG A 74 -10.06 -0.41 -4.40
N TYR A 75 -8.80 -0.65 -4.04
CA TYR A 75 -8.05 -0.02 -2.96
C TYR A 75 -8.80 0.15 -1.62
N SER A 76 -8.74 -0.86 -0.74
CA SER A 76 -8.90 -0.61 0.70
C SER A 76 -7.61 0.03 1.23
N SER A 77 -7.41 1.32 0.99
CA SER A 77 -6.43 2.11 1.73
C SER A 77 -6.92 2.24 3.18
N ARG A 78 -6.43 1.36 4.05
CA ARG A 78 -6.73 1.47 5.47
C ARG A 78 -5.58 2.22 6.12
N PHE A 79 -5.72 3.54 6.26
CA PHE A 79 -4.80 4.29 7.12
C PHE A 79 -4.97 3.79 8.56
N LYS A 80 -4.01 3.01 9.05
CA LYS A 80 -3.97 2.60 10.45
C LYS A 80 -2.95 3.46 11.19
N PRO A 81 -3.37 4.49 11.95
CA PRO A 81 -2.51 4.97 13.02
C PRO A 81 -2.33 3.77 13.97
N LYS A 82 -1.11 3.22 14.06
CA LYS A 82 -0.82 2.21 15.07
C LYS A 82 -0.95 2.88 16.43
N ASN A 83 -2.12 2.74 17.07
CA ASN A 83 -2.28 3.07 18.48
C ASN A 83 -1.38 2.13 19.27
N HIS A 84 -0.50 2.72 20.08
CA HIS A 84 0.32 1.97 21.03
C HIS A 84 -0.61 1.37 22.08
N ASN A 85 -0.69 0.06 22.13
CA ASN A 85 -0.91 -0.66 23.38
C ASN A 85 0.15 -1.76 23.42
N SER A 86 1.16 -1.48 24.23
CA SER A 86 2.07 -2.49 24.80
C SER A 86 1.30 -3.41 25.73
#